data_AF-A0A3D0C6V4-F1
#
_entry.id   AF-A0A3D0C6V4-F1
#
_cell.length_a   1.000
_cell.length_b   1.000
_cell.length_c   1.000
_cell.angle_alpha   90.00
_cell.angle_beta   90.00
_cell.angle_gamma   90.00
#
_symmetry.space_group_name_H-M   'P 1'
#
loop_
_entity.id
_entity.type
_entity.pdbx_description
1 polymer ?
#
loop_
_entity_poly.entity_id
_entity_poly.type
_entity_poly.pdbx_seq_one_letter_code
_entity_poly.pdbx_strand_id
1 'polypeptide(L)'
;ALELVRQNYNHSSIMFWGLFNEITLKPGPDPRPIVKELNELVKAEDPNRLTTAAVAASGEKALQDPLATTTDITSFNRYYAWYYGSFNDFTQFMDHAREDAPNLSIALSEFGAGASEKIHTDTPVMQDHSEEYQAIFHENYWQDLKDRDYVWGKFLWVLADFAVDNRDEGYTPGRNDKGLVTFDRKVKKDAFYWYKANWAKEPVTHITGRRFSTRSQGLVDIKVYSNQAEIELYINKQSISRQKLNGEKKVTWPQVALTLGKNIIEVATADGKIVDSITLTRVNSTDTKITSALLGIDNLNGKIYNVPVALNYENLSEVINYPRDSMVELIKADYKHEVSEGDIIKVTAQDGTTTQEYQFASAALSAFKPTSASAEIAANLSIGPIDIPIMSAAKANDNIITGMVEDMEDVNIWNAMGKGPHWWKVDLGAEYYIDHVEIVWPQHIDMLNVGAMAYSIESAKNFKQTFDVFSETYQLVVDQNSNTIAGTTTDSIQQSARFIRVKLHQTATYADAPIVGKYPIYGAEEISVIGGLIYSAEKLIDYKNKIINKESINTVSDIVAIIKPVNTASFKVVDQQGKLLVNEALIDEQTQLIIT
;
A
#
# COMPACT_ATOMS: atom_id res chain seq x y z
N ALA A 1 -12.63 -4.11 -39.07
CA ALA A 1 -13.18 -5.49 -39.01
C ALA A 1 -12.93 -6.27 -40.29
N LEU A 2 -13.50 -5.87 -41.44
CA LEU A 2 -13.47 -6.69 -42.68
C LEU A 2 -12.06 -7.07 -43.16
N GLU A 3 -11.10 -6.14 -43.12
CA GLU A 3 -9.71 -6.42 -43.51
C GLU A 3 -9.11 -7.58 -42.69
N LEU A 4 -9.24 -7.52 -41.36
CA LEU A 4 -8.73 -8.55 -40.44
C LEU A 4 -9.32 -9.92 -40.78
N VAL A 5 -10.64 -9.99 -40.99
CA VAL A 5 -11.34 -11.25 -41.28
C VAL A 5 -10.90 -11.80 -42.64
N ARG A 6 -10.96 -10.99 -43.71
CA ARG A 6 -10.60 -11.41 -45.08
C ARG A 6 -9.16 -11.87 -45.21
N GLN A 7 -8.24 -11.21 -44.50
CA GLN A 7 -6.84 -11.60 -44.51
C GLN A 7 -6.63 -12.95 -43.81
N ASN A 8 -7.44 -13.28 -42.81
CA ASN A 8 -7.11 -14.34 -41.86
C ASN A 8 -8.11 -15.51 -41.77
N TYR A 9 -9.28 -15.46 -42.43
CA TYR A 9 -10.36 -16.46 -42.26
C TYR A 9 -9.97 -17.91 -42.60
N ASN A 10 -8.92 -18.13 -43.40
CA ASN A 10 -8.42 -19.47 -43.73
C ASN A 10 -7.49 -20.08 -42.65
N HIS A 11 -7.11 -19.34 -41.61
CA HIS A 11 -6.25 -19.86 -40.55
C HIS A 11 -7.06 -20.68 -39.54
N SER A 12 -6.73 -21.97 -39.42
CA SER A 12 -7.35 -22.88 -38.44
C SER A 12 -6.96 -22.56 -36.99
N SER A 13 -5.86 -21.83 -36.77
CA SER A 13 -5.44 -21.36 -35.44
C SER A 13 -6.34 -20.27 -34.87
N ILE A 14 -7.16 -19.61 -35.70
CA ILE A 14 -8.09 -18.57 -35.27
C ILE A 14 -9.43 -19.22 -34.94
N MET A 15 -9.82 -19.15 -33.67
CA MET A 15 -11.06 -19.78 -33.17
C MET A 15 -12.23 -18.79 -33.05
N PHE A 16 -11.95 -17.51 -32.79
CA PHE A 16 -12.95 -16.47 -32.58
C PHE A 16 -12.38 -15.09 -32.96
N TRP A 17 -13.27 -14.13 -33.19
CA TRP A 17 -12.95 -12.75 -33.58
C TRP A 17 -13.18 -11.79 -32.40
N GLY A 18 -12.12 -11.20 -31.87
CA GLY A 18 -12.20 -10.14 -30.86
C GLY A 18 -12.64 -8.81 -31.49
N LEU A 19 -13.77 -8.26 -31.05
CA LEU A 19 -14.32 -7.01 -31.61
C LEU A 19 -13.67 -5.76 -31.03
N PHE A 20 -13.29 -5.79 -29.74
CA PHE A 20 -12.63 -4.67 -29.07
C PHE A 20 -11.89 -5.10 -27.80
N ASN A 21 -11.04 -4.19 -27.29
CA ASN A 21 -10.42 -4.24 -25.98
C ASN A 21 -10.73 -2.96 -25.19
N GLU A 22 -11.20 -3.11 -23.95
CA GLU A 22 -11.35 -2.05 -22.94
C GLU A 22 -12.02 -0.75 -23.41
N ILE A 23 -13.10 -0.85 -24.19
CA ILE A 23 -13.91 0.34 -24.50
C ILE A 23 -14.53 0.86 -23.19
N THR A 24 -14.08 2.04 -22.75
CA THR A 24 -14.58 2.68 -21.53
C THR A 24 -15.82 3.53 -21.82
N LEU A 25 -16.80 3.51 -20.92
CA LEU A 25 -18.00 4.38 -20.96
C LEU A 25 -17.71 5.79 -20.42
N LYS A 26 -16.56 6.36 -20.78
CA LYS A 26 -16.21 7.75 -20.46
C LYS A 26 -17.13 8.73 -21.20
N PRO A 27 -17.27 9.98 -20.74
CA PRO A 27 -18.10 10.98 -21.42
C PRO A 27 -17.75 11.08 -22.91
N GLY A 28 -18.74 10.88 -23.78
CA GLY A 28 -18.56 10.80 -25.22
C GLY A 28 -19.74 10.07 -25.89
N PRO A 29 -19.66 9.81 -27.21
CA PRO A 29 -20.65 9.01 -27.92
C PRO A 29 -20.76 7.60 -27.33
N ASP A 30 -21.99 7.07 -27.22
CA ASP A 30 -22.20 5.70 -26.77
C ASP A 30 -21.54 4.73 -27.78
N PRO A 31 -20.60 3.86 -27.33
CA PRO A 31 -19.93 2.92 -28.21
C PRO A 31 -20.75 1.65 -28.52
N ARG A 32 -21.87 1.41 -27.83
CA ARG A 32 -22.66 0.18 -28.01
C ARG A 32 -23.21 0.00 -29.44
N PRO A 33 -23.71 1.04 -30.14
CA PRO A 33 -24.16 0.91 -31.52
C PRO A 33 -23.05 0.44 -32.48
N ILE A 34 -21.82 0.97 -32.35
CA ILE A 34 -20.71 0.57 -33.21
C ILE A 34 -20.27 -0.87 -32.90
N VAL A 35 -20.30 -1.32 -31.64
CA VAL A 35 -20.01 -2.72 -31.30
C VAL A 35 -21.03 -3.67 -31.94
N LYS A 36 -22.31 -3.29 -31.95
CA LYS A 36 -23.36 -4.06 -32.63
C LYS A 36 -23.13 -4.14 -34.14
N GLU A 37 -22.82 -3.01 -34.78
CA GLU A 37 -22.50 -2.97 -36.22
C GLU A 37 -21.28 -3.83 -36.55
N LEU A 38 -20.21 -3.77 -35.74
CA LEU A 38 -19.02 -4.60 -35.91
C LEU A 38 -19.35 -6.09 -35.81
N ASN A 39 -20.20 -6.47 -34.86
CA ASN A 39 -20.64 -7.85 -34.73
C ASN A 39 -21.40 -8.32 -35.97
N GLU A 40 -22.39 -7.55 -36.43
CA GLU A 40 -23.18 -7.86 -37.65
C GLU A 40 -22.28 -8.01 -38.89
N LEU A 41 -21.30 -7.13 -39.06
CA LEU A 41 -20.33 -7.20 -40.16
C LEU A 41 -19.47 -8.47 -40.10
N VAL A 42 -18.95 -8.83 -38.92
CA VAL A 42 -18.15 -10.05 -38.77
C VAL A 42 -18.99 -11.30 -39.01
N LYS A 43 -20.24 -11.34 -38.51
CA LYS A 43 -21.15 -12.48 -38.75
C LYS A 43 -21.55 -12.60 -40.21
N ALA A 44 -21.64 -11.50 -40.97
CA ALA A 44 -21.90 -11.55 -42.40
C ALA A 44 -20.70 -12.07 -43.21
N GLU A 45 -19.47 -11.76 -42.79
CA GLU A 45 -18.24 -12.14 -43.51
C GLU A 45 -17.75 -13.56 -43.15
N ASP A 46 -17.81 -13.96 -41.87
CA ASP A 46 -17.38 -15.28 -41.39
C ASP A 46 -18.37 -15.83 -40.34
N PRO A 47 -19.56 -16.32 -40.76
CA PRO A 47 -20.63 -16.71 -39.86
C PRO A 47 -20.30 -17.90 -38.94
N ASN A 48 -19.28 -18.69 -39.31
CA ASN A 48 -18.96 -19.96 -38.63
C ASN A 48 -18.06 -19.77 -37.40
N ARG A 49 -17.38 -18.64 -37.25
CA ARG A 49 -16.58 -18.32 -36.05
C ARG A 49 -17.39 -17.48 -35.07
N LEU A 50 -17.07 -17.66 -33.79
CA LEU A 50 -17.66 -16.90 -32.69
C LEU A 50 -17.04 -15.50 -32.62
N THR A 51 -17.82 -14.50 -32.24
CA THR A 51 -17.30 -13.20 -31.84
C THR A 51 -17.06 -13.12 -30.34
N THR A 52 -16.08 -12.32 -29.93
CA THR A 52 -15.79 -12.07 -28.51
C THR A 52 -15.31 -10.64 -28.27
N ALA A 53 -15.16 -10.24 -27.01
CA ALA A 53 -14.66 -8.93 -26.62
C ALA A 53 -13.95 -9.01 -25.27
N ALA A 54 -13.00 -8.09 -25.04
CA ALA A 54 -12.32 -7.91 -23.75
C ALA A 54 -12.91 -6.68 -23.03
N VAL A 55 -13.77 -6.96 -22.04
CA VAL A 55 -14.63 -5.97 -21.38
C VAL A 55 -14.00 -5.48 -20.08
N ALA A 56 -13.76 -4.17 -19.99
CA ALA A 56 -13.32 -3.52 -18.76
C ALA A 56 -14.47 -2.94 -17.91
N ALA A 57 -15.71 -3.02 -18.39
CA ALA A 57 -16.87 -2.48 -17.68
C ALA A 57 -17.02 -3.09 -16.27
N SER A 58 -17.37 -2.23 -15.31
CA SER A 58 -17.55 -2.54 -13.89
C SER A 58 -18.88 -1.95 -13.38
N GLY A 59 -19.32 -2.39 -12.20
CA GLY A 59 -20.59 -1.98 -11.58
C GLY A 59 -21.74 -2.98 -11.78
N GLU A 60 -22.86 -2.73 -11.09
CA GLU A 60 -23.99 -3.68 -10.95
C GLU A 60 -24.60 -4.15 -12.28
N LYS A 61 -24.47 -3.35 -13.35
CA LYS A 61 -25.04 -3.64 -14.67
C LYS A 61 -24.03 -4.13 -15.71
N ALA A 62 -22.77 -4.38 -15.31
CA ALA A 62 -21.71 -4.69 -16.26
C ALA A 62 -21.98 -5.97 -17.06
N LEU A 63 -22.62 -6.98 -16.45
CA LEU A 63 -22.93 -8.26 -17.09
C LEU A 63 -24.11 -8.17 -18.07
N GLN A 64 -25.00 -7.18 -17.90
CA GLN A 64 -26.15 -6.96 -18.78
C GLN A 64 -25.88 -5.89 -19.84
N ASP A 65 -24.73 -5.23 -19.79
CA ASP A 65 -24.38 -4.19 -20.76
C ASP A 65 -24.25 -4.79 -22.18
N PRO A 66 -24.73 -4.10 -23.22
CA PRO A 66 -24.49 -4.51 -24.61
C PRO A 66 -23.01 -4.72 -24.96
N LEU A 67 -22.07 -4.04 -24.29
CA LEU A 67 -20.64 -4.33 -24.45
C LEU A 67 -20.27 -5.76 -24.03
N ALA A 68 -20.95 -6.33 -23.03
CA ALA A 68 -20.76 -7.69 -22.58
C ALA A 68 -21.62 -8.72 -23.35
N THR A 69 -22.81 -8.32 -23.82
CA THR A 69 -23.85 -9.24 -24.32
C THR A 69 -24.02 -9.27 -25.84
N THR A 70 -23.38 -8.37 -26.60
CA THR A 70 -23.51 -8.32 -28.06
C THR A 70 -22.77 -9.45 -28.79
N THR A 71 -21.67 -9.94 -28.21
CA THR A 71 -20.82 -10.98 -28.80
C THR A 71 -21.33 -12.38 -28.51
N ASP A 72 -20.95 -13.36 -29.34
CA ASP A 72 -21.37 -14.75 -29.14
C ASP A 72 -20.87 -15.32 -27.80
N ILE A 73 -19.64 -14.97 -27.40
CA ILE A 73 -19.01 -15.29 -26.11
C ILE A 73 -18.27 -14.06 -25.58
N THR A 74 -18.24 -13.84 -24.28
CA THR A 74 -17.67 -12.62 -23.70
C THR A 74 -16.46 -12.91 -22.82
N SER A 75 -15.63 -11.90 -22.58
CA SER A 75 -14.51 -12.00 -21.65
C SER A 75 -14.27 -10.68 -20.92
N PHE A 76 -13.75 -10.75 -19.71
CA PHE A 76 -13.48 -9.58 -18.88
C PHE A 76 -11.99 -9.44 -18.58
N ASN A 77 -11.52 -8.20 -18.58
CA ASN A 77 -10.23 -7.83 -18.02
C ASN A 77 -10.41 -7.56 -16.53
N ARG A 78 -9.69 -8.30 -15.68
CA ARG A 78 -9.80 -8.17 -14.21
C ARG A 78 -8.42 -8.24 -13.57
N TYR A 79 -8.17 -7.27 -12.71
CA TYR A 79 -6.88 -7.07 -12.03
C TYR A 79 -7.10 -6.87 -10.52
N TYR A 80 -8.04 -7.62 -9.97
CA TYR A 80 -8.23 -7.70 -8.52
C TYR A 80 -6.94 -8.18 -7.85
N ALA A 81 -6.57 -7.58 -6.72
CA ALA A 81 -5.28 -7.74 -6.07
C ALA A 81 -4.09 -7.40 -7.00
N TRP A 82 -4.27 -6.50 -7.95
CA TRP A 82 -3.16 -5.80 -8.59
C TRP A 82 -3.44 -4.31 -8.63
N TYR A 83 -4.56 -3.90 -9.23
CA TYR A 83 -4.96 -2.49 -9.31
C TYR A 83 -6.01 -2.08 -8.26
N TYR A 84 -6.82 -3.02 -7.79
CA TYR A 84 -7.92 -2.77 -6.85
C TYR A 84 -8.34 -4.06 -6.14
N GLY A 85 -9.10 -3.94 -5.06
CA GLY A 85 -9.69 -5.08 -4.35
C GLY A 85 -8.69 -6.16 -3.92
N SER A 86 -9.20 -7.36 -3.70
CA SER A 86 -8.50 -8.53 -3.16
C SER A 86 -8.73 -9.78 -4.01
N PHE A 87 -7.99 -10.86 -3.75
CA PHE A 87 -8.23 -12.16 -4.40
C PHE A 87 -9.62 -12.73 -4.10
N ASN A 88 -10.17 -12.44 -2.91
CA ASN A 88 -11.52 -12.85 -2.55
C ASN A 88 -12.59 -12.07 -3.34
N ASP A 89 -12.35 -10.78 -3.63
CA ASP A 89 -13.26 -9.99 -4.48
C ASP A 89 -13.30 -10.54 -5.92
N PHE A 90 -12.18 -11.08 -6.42
CA PHE A 90 -12.16 -11.80 -7.69
C PHE A 90 -13.02 -13.06 -7.64
N THR A 91 -12.84 -13.87 -6.60
CA THR A 91 -13.61 -15.11 -6.35
C THR A 91 -15.11 -14.80 -6.37
N GLN A 92 -15.53 -13.80 -5.60
CA GLN A 92 -16.93 -13.37 -5.51
C GLN A 92 -17.45 -12.80 -6.82
N PHE A 93 -16.65 -12.00 -7.54
CA PHE A 93 -17.03 -11.49 -8.85
C PHE A 93 -17.33 -12.63 -9.82
N MET A 94 -16.49 -13.67 -9.84
CA MET A 94 -16.68 -14.82 -10.72
C MET A 94 -17.94 -15.61 -10.35
N ASP A 95 -18.17 -15.85 -9.05
CA ASP A 95 -19.35 -16.60 -8.59
C ASP A 95 -20.64 -15.84 -8.85
N HIS A 96 -20.72 -14.56 -8.49
CA HIS A 96 -21.88 -13.72 -8.80
C HIS A 96 -22.09 -13.62 -10.31
N ALA A 97 -21.03 -13.50 -11.11
CA ALA A 97 -21.17 -13.47 -12.56
C ALA A 97 -21.79 -14.75 -13.13
N ARG A 98 -21.52 -15.90 -12.50
CA ARG A 98 -22.15 -17.17 -12.85
C ARG A 98 -23.62 -17.23 -12.42
N GLU A 99 -23.95 -16.72 -11.24
CA GLU A 99 -25.30 -16.71 -10.68
C GLU A 99 -26.23 -15.73 -11.39
N ASP A 100 -25.76 -14.50 -11.62
CA ASP A 100 -26.54 -13.40 -12.19
C ASP A 100 -26.71 -13.53 -13.72
N ALA A 101 -25.75 -14.17 -14.38
CA ALA A 101 -25.72 -14.33 -15.84
C ALA A 101 -25.39 -15.77 -16.26
N PRO A 102 -26.21 -16.78 -15.88
CA PRO A 102 -25.88 -18.20 -16.08
C PRO A 102 -25.79 -18.64 -17.55
N ASN A 103 -26.38 -17.86 -18.46
CA ASN A 103 -26.35 -18.09 -19.90
C ASN A 103 -25.24 -17.29 -20.61
N LEU A 104 -24.58 -16.36 -19.92
CA LEU A 104 -23.48 -15.59 -20.49
C LEU A 104 -22.20 -16.45 -20.44
N SER A 105 -21.60 -16.68 -21.61
CA SER A 105 -20.35 -17.44 -21.71
C SER A 105 -19.17 -16.54 -21.38
N ILE A 106 -18.66 -16.63 -20.15
CA ILE A 106 -17.65 -15.72 -19.60
C ILE A 106 -16.25 -16.32 -19.66
N ALA A 107 -15.27 -15.48 -19.99
CA ALA A 107 -13.83 -15.75 -19.88
C ALA A 107 -13.09 -14.60 -19.19
N LEU A 108 -11.82 -14.83 -18.89
CA LEU A 108 -10.85 -13.82 -18.48
C LEU A 108 -9.92 -13.53 -19.65
N SER A 109 -10.02 -12.34 -20.23
CA SER A 109 -9.18 -11.89 -21.37
C SER A 109 -7.84 -11.34 -20.91
N GLU A 110 -7.79 -10.77 -19.72
CA GLU A 110 -6.57 -10.26 -19.12
C GLU A 110 -6.61 -10.35 -17.59
N PHE A 111 -5.52 -10.85 -17.03
CA PHE A 111 -5.18 -10.79 -15.61
C PHE A 111 -3.67 -10.99 -15.45
N GLY A 112 -3.04 -10.29 -14.52
CA GLY A 112 -1.61 -10.42 -14.27
C GLY A 112 -1.08 -9.39 -13.28
N ALA A 113 0.12 -9.63 -12.80
CA ALA A 113 0.85 -8.74 -11.90
C ALA A 113 2.25 -8.45 -12.47
N GLY A 114 2.73 -7.22 -12.22
CA GLY A 114 4.07 -6.81 -12.64
C GLY A 114 5.14 -7.51 -11.80
N ALA A 115 6.27 -7.83 -12.42
CA ALA A 115 7.47 -8.23 -11.68
C ALA A 115 8.75 -7.92 -12.44
N SER A 116 9.77 -7.47 -11.71
CA SER A 116 11.13 -7.36 -12.21
C SER A 116 12.02 -8.45 -11.62
N GLU A 117 12.91 -9.02 -12.44
CA GLU A 117 13.95 -9.97 -12.00
C GLU A 117 15.01 -9.37 -11.04
N LYS A 118 14.85 -8.09 -10.67
CA LYS A 118 15.74 -7.35 -9.78
C LYS A 118 15.07 -6.92 -8.47
N ILE A 119 13.76 -7.09 -8.36
CA ILE A 119 12.99 -6.67 -7.19
C ILE A 119 12.54 -7.92 -6.44
N HIS A 120 12.94 -8.00 -5.18
CA HIS A 120 12.73 -9.16 -4.33
C HIS A 120 12.47 -8.75 -2.89
N THR A 121 11.57 -9.45 -2.22
CA THR A 121 11.24 -9.20 -0.82
C THR A 121 10.67 -10.44 -0.14
N ASP A 122 10.91 -10.58 1.16
CA ASP A 122 10.28 -11.62 1.99
C ASP A 122 8.86 -11.21 2.44
N THR A 123 8.47 -9.95 2.24
CA THR A 123 7.14 -9.40 2.57
C THR A 123 6.48 -8.76 1.34
N PRO A 124 6.11 -9.56 0.33
CA PRO A 124 5.55 -9.05 -0.92
C PRO A 124 4.20 -8.37 -0.71
N VAL A 125 4.00 -7.22 -1.33
CA VAL A 125 2.76 -6.43 -1.26
C VAL A 125 2.29 -6.01 -2.64
N MET A 126 1.00 -5.65 -2.73
CA MET A 126 0.37 -5.25 -3.99
C MET A 126 1.14 -4.11 -4.66
N GLN A 127 1.43 -4.27 -5.96
CA GLN A 127 2.19 -3.33 -6.79
C GLN A 127 3.64 -3.07 -6.36
N ASP A 128 4.28 -3.96 -5.60
CA ASP A 128 5.72 -3.82 -5.32
C ASP A 128 6.63 -4.25 -6.48
N HIS A 129 6.07 -4.89 -7.52
CA HIS A 129 6.80 -5.43 -8.66
C HIS A 129 7.87 -6.48 -8.31
N SER A 130 7.73 -7.16 -7.17
CA SER A 130 8.56 -8.31 -6.81
C SER A 130 8.14 -9.57 -7.57
N GLU A 131 9.11 -10.44 -7.88
CA GLU A 131 8.78 -11.76 -8.44
C GLU A 131 7.96 -12.61 -7.47
N GLU A 132 8.20 -12.43 -6.16
CA GLU A 132 7.45 -13.10 -5.11
C GLU A 132 5.96 -12.72 -5.14
N TYR A 133 5.63 -11.44 -5.36
CA TYR A 133 4.24 -11.00 -5.49
C TYR A 133 3.58 -11.54 -6.77
N GLN A 134 4.25 -11.45 -7.93
CA GLN A 134 3.72 -12.00 -9.19
C GLN A 134 3.44 -13.51 -9.07
N ALA A 135 4.34 -14.25 -8.40
CA ALA A 135 4.12 -15.65 -8.09
C ALA A 135 2.85 -15.88 -7.24
N ILE A 136 2.67 -15.13 -6.14
CA ILE A 136 1.47 -15.20 -5.29
C ILE A 136 0.20 -14.88 -6.09
N PHE A 137 0.25 -13.86 -6.95
CA PHE A 137 -0.88 -13.46 -7.78
C PHE A 137 -1.33 -14.61 -8.70
N HIS A 138 -0.40 -15.18 -9.46
CA HIS A 138 -0.72 -16.27 -10.39
C HIS A 138 -1.06 -17.58 -9.70
N GLU A 139 -0.52 -17.85 -8.49
CA GLU A 139 -0.95 -18.96 -7.64
C GLU A 139 -2.44 -18.85 -7.31
N ASN A 140 -2.88 -17.70 -6.78
CA ASN A 140 -4.27 -17.47 -6.40
C ASN A 140 -5.20 -17.51 -7.61
N TYR A 141 -4.90 -16.78 -8.69
CA TYR A 141 -5.74 -16.78 -9.88
C TYR A 141 -5.86 -18.15 -10.52
N TRP A 142 -4.77 -18.92 -10.60
CA TRP A 142 -4.84 -20.26 -11.15
C TRP A 142 -5.68 -21.19 -10.26
N GLN A 143 -5.48 -21.14 -8.94
CA GLN A 143 -6.25 -21.95 -7.99
C GLN A 143 -7.73 -21.63 -8.06
N ASP A 144 -8.09 -20.35 -8.11
CA ASP A 144 -9.47 -19.92 -8.19
C ASP A 144 -10.13 -20.30 -9.52
N LEU A 145 -9.42 -20.09 -10.63
CA LEU A 145 -9.94 -20.38 -11.95
C LEU A 145 -10.04 -21.89 -12.24
N LYS A 146 -9.20 -22.74 -11.63
CA LYS A 146 -9.23 -24.19 -11.89
C LYS A 146 -10.56 -24.84 -11.50
N ASP A 147 -11.24 -24.28 -10.50
CA ASP A 147 -12.49 -24.82 -9.95
C ASP A 147 -13.73 -24.26 -10.69
N ARG A 148 -13.53 -23.40 -11.70
CA ARG A 148 -14.57 -22.71 -12.46
C ARG A 148 -14.58 -23.13 -13.92
N ASP A 149 -15.06 -24.34 -14.17
CA ASP A 149 -15.14 -24.94 -15.52
C ASP A 149 -16.03 -24.18 -16.50
N TYR A 150 -16.93 -23.30 -16.01
CA TYR A 150 -17.75 -22.45 -16.88
C TYR A 150 -16.95 -21.33 -17.56
N VAL A 151 -15.72 -21.03 -17.07
CA VAL A 151 -14.85 -20.01 -17.63
C VAL A 151 -14.18 -20.56 -18.89
N TRP A 152 -14.69 -20.17 -20.07
CA TRP A 152 -14.31 -20.80 -21.34
C TRP A 152 -12.86 -20.49 -21.77
N GLY A 153 -12.28 -19.41 -21.25
CA GLY A 153 -10.95 -18.94 -21.62
C GLY A 153 -10.27 -18.18 -20.48
N LYS A 154 -8.94 -18.36 -20.37
CA LYS A 154 -8.10 -17.78 -19.32
C LYS A 154 -6.82 -17.26 -19.95
N PHE A 155 -6.81 -15.98 -20.30
CA PHE A 155 -5.72 -15.33 -21.01
C PHE A 155 -4.96 -14.42 -20.04
N LEU A 156 -3.77 -14.86 -19.67
CA LEU A 156 -2.89 -14.09 -18.79
C LEU A 156 -2.27 -12.91 -19.53
N TRP A 157 -2.08 -11.81 -18.81
CA TRP A 157 -1.36 -10.63 -19.27
C TRP A 157 -0.01 -10.55 -18.55
N VAL A 158 1.10 -10.98 -19.13
CA VAL A 158 1.33 -11.50 -20.49
C VAL A 158 2.42 -12.59 -20.47
N LEU A 159 2.69 -13.24 -21.61
CA LEU A 159 3.81 -14.18 -21.68
C LEU A 159 5.16 -13.50 -21.48
N ALA A 160 5.46 -12.42 -22.22
CA ALA A 160 6.76 -11.77 -22.22
C ALA A 160 6.62 -10.27 -21.99
N ASP A 161 7.57 -9.68 -21.24
CA ASP A 161 7.63 -8.23 -21.07
C ASP A 161 7.70 -7.52 -22.44
N PHE A 162 7.15 -6.32 -22.52
CA PHE A 162 7.09 -5.56 -23.77
C PHE A 162 7.24 -4.05 -23.52
N ALA A 163 7.56 -3.31 -24.59
CA ALA A 163 7.79 -1.88 -24.52
C ALA A 163 6.47 -1.12 -24.43
N VAL A 164 6.40 -0.18 -23.50
CA VAL A 164 5.28 0.74 -23.31
C VAL A 164 5.85 2.08 -22.91
N ASP A 165 5.94 3.00 -23.86
CA ASP A 165 6.68 4.27 -23.74
C ASP A 165 6.24 5.12 -22.54
N ASN A 166 4.96 5.10 -22.20
CA ASN A 166 4.38 5.91 -21.12
C ASN A 166 4.35 5.22 -19.75
N ARG A 167 5.09 4.12 -19.54
CA ARG A 167 5.14 3.41 -18.24
C ARG A 167 6.52 3.49 -17.62
N ASP A 168 6.58 3.91 -16.36
CA ASP A 168 7.75 3.78 -15.50
C ASP A 168 7.39 2.95 -14.26
N GLU A 169 7.18 1.65 -14.49
CA GLU A 169 6.73 0.70 -13.47
C GLU A 169 7.84 -0.35 -13.22
N GLY A 170 8.01 -0.79 -11.97
CA GLY A 170 9.04 -1.78 -11.61
C GLY A 170 10.46 -1.21 -11.66
N TYR A 171 11.38 -1.88 -12.37
CA TYR A 171 12.80 -1.47 -12.43
C TYR A 171 13.21 -0.73 -13.71
N THR A 172 12.50 -0.95 -14.82
CA THR A 172 12.94 -0.48 -16.14
C THR A 172 11.92 0.50 -16.74
N PRO A 173 12.29 1.78 -16.90
CA PRO A 173 11.43 2.75 -17.58
C PRO A 173 11.07 2.30 -19.01
N GLY A 174 9.87 2.67 -19.46
CA GLY A 174 9.34 2.34 -20.78
C GLY A 174 8.96 0.86 -20.97
N ARG A 175 8.80 0.09 -19.88
CA ARG A 175 8.56 -1.36 -19.95
C ARG A 175 7.34 -1.78 -19.13
N ASN A 176 6.51 -2.62 -19.73
CA ASN A 176 5.55 -3.44 -19.00
C ASN A 176 6.21 -4.75 -18.57
N ASP A 177 6.33 -4.95 -17.26
CA ASP A 177 7.06 -6.06 -16.64
C ASP A 177 6.13 -7.20 -16.16
N LYS A 178 4.89 -7.27 -16.66
CA LYS A 178 3.92 -8.33 -16.31
C LYS A 178 4.19 -9.66 -17.00
N GLY A 179 5.21 -9.74 -17.84
CA GLY A 179 5.60 -10.96 -18.52
C GLY A 179 6.00 -12.04 -17.53
N LEU A 180 5.60 -13.28 -17.81
CA LEU A 180 6.16 -14.48 -17.16
C LEU A 180 7.62 -14.73 -17.58
N VAL A 181 8.06 -14.13 -18.69
CA VAL A 181 9.45 -14.11 -19.14
C VAL A 181 9.89 -12.67 -19.44
N THR A 182 11.20 -12.44 -19.36
CA THR A 182 11.79 -11.13 -19.67
C THR A 182 11.56 -10.69 -21.11
N PHE A 183 11.79 -9.41 -21.38
CA PHE A 183 11.64 -8.79 -22.70
C PHE A 183 12.41 -9.54 -23.80
N ASP A 184 13.65 -9.97 -23.51
CA ASP A 184 14.48 -10.76 -24.41
C ASP A 184 14.18 -12.28 -24.37
N ARG A 185 13.20 -12.68 -23.55
CA ARG A 185 12.71 -14.05 -23.33
C ARG A 185 13.77 -15.01 -22.78
N LYS A 186 14.90 -14.51 -22.28
CA LYS A 186 15.98 -15.36 -21.75
C LYS A 186 15.72 -15.83 -20.34
N VAL A 187 15.09 -15.01 -19.51
CA VAL A 187 14.78 -15.36 -18.13
C VAL A 187 13.30 -15.70 -18.00
N LYS A 188 13.03 -16.88 -17.44
CA LYS A 188 11.70 -17.29 -16.98
C LYS A 188 11.58 -16.92 -15.51
N LYS A 189 10.60 -16.07 -15.20
CA LYS A 189 10.27 -15.65 -13.83
C LYS A 189 9.62 -16.80 -13.07
N ASP A 190 9.50 -16.69 -11.75
CA ASP A 190 9.00 -17.81 -10.96
C ASP A 190 7.56 -18.20 -11.32
N ALA A 191 6.70 -17.23 -11.60
CA ALA A 191 5.33 -17.46 -12.05
C ALA A 191 5.24 -18.29 -13.35
N PHE A 192 6.24 -18.24 -14.24
CA PHE A 192 6.30 -19.12 -15.42
C PHE A 192 6.29 -20.61 -15.01
N TYR A 193 7.06 -20.95 -13.98
CA TYR A 193 7.20 -22.34 -13.53
C TYR A 193 5.97 -22.81 -12.76
N TRP A 194 5.19 -21.90 -12.17
CA TRP A 194 3.88 -22.24 -11.62
C TRP A 194 2.94 -22.77 -12.72
N TYR A 195 2.79 -22.03 -13.82
CA TYR A 195 2.00 -22.50 -14.96
C TYR A 195 2.60 -23.76 -15.59
N LYS A 196 3.94 -23.83 -15.73
CA LYS A 196 4.60 -25.01 -16.30
C LYS A 196 4.34 -26.26 -15.45
N ALA A 197 4.42 -26.17 -14.12
CA ALA A 197 4.14 -27.30 -13.23
C ALA A 197 2.66 -27.76 -13.33
N ASN A 198 1.73 -26.83 -13.53
CA ASN A 198 0.32 -27.16 -13.65
C ASN A 198 -0.09 -27.72 -15.03
N TRP A 199 0.58 -27.30 -16.11
CA TRP A 199 0.17 -27.63 -17.49
C TRP A 199 1.06 -28.64 -18.22
N ALA A 200 2.35 -28.75 -17.85
CA ALA A 200 3.28 -29.64 -18.53
C ALA A 200 3.05 -31.11 -18.15
N LYS A 201 3.20 -32.00 -19.14
CA LYS A 201 3.23 -33.45 -18.93
C LYS A 201 4.63 -33.93 -18.55
N GLU A 202 5.68 -33.25 -19.03
CA GLU A 202 7.04 -33.59 -18.63
C GLU A 202 7.33 -33.23 -17.16
N PRO A 203 8.26 -33.94 -16.50
CA PRO A 203 8.78 -33.57 -15.19
C PRO A 203 9.19 -32.09 -15.05
N VAL A 204 8.63 -31.41 -14.06
CA VAL A 204 8.97 -30.05 -13.66
C VAL A 204 9.23 -30.01 -12.16
N THR A 205 10.36 -29.41 -11.77
CA THR A 205 10.66 -28.99 -10.40
C THR A 205 11.41 -27.67 -10.48
N HIS A 206 10.99 -26.67 -9.70
CA HIS A 206 11.60 -25.35 -9.65
C HIS A 206 11.54 -24.78 -8.24
N ILE A 207 12.70 -24.54 -7.65
CA ILE A 207 12.84 -23.79 -6.41
C ILE A 207 12.69 -22.30 -6.74
N THR A 208 11.71 -21.64 -6.11
CA THR A 208 11.43 -20.21 -6.30
C THR A 208 12.44 -19.35 -5.54
N GLY A 209 12.44 -18.03 -5.78
CA GLY A 209 13.33 -17.08 -5.15
C GLY A 209 14.79 -17.23 -5.58
N ARG A 210 15.05 -17.87 -6.73
CA ARG A 210 16.42 -18.19 -7.20
C ARG A 210 17.27 -16.96 -7.52
N ARG A 211 16.63 -15.83 -7.85
CA ARG A 211 17.28 -14.53 -8.08
C ARG A 211 17.34 -13.68 -6.82
N PHE A 212 16.52 -14.00 -5.82
CA PHE A 212 16.66 -13.53 -4.45
C PHE A 212 17.71 -14.36 -3.69
N SER A 213 18.92 -14.40 -4.22
CA SER A 213 19.98 -15.30 -3.74
C SER A 213 20.67 -14.79 -2.47
N THR A 214 20.63 -13.49 -2.20
CA THR A 214 21.19 -12.90 -0.97
C THR A 214 20.09 -12.75 0.05
N ARG A 215 20.29 -13.29 1.27
CA ARG A 215 19.31 -13.28 2.35
C ARG A 215 19.91 -12.63 3.59
N SER A 216 19.20 -11.68 4.19
CA SER A 216 19.55 -11.15 5.52
C SER A 216 18.90 -11.97 6.65
N GLN A 217 17.75 -12.59 6.37
CA GLN A 217 17.03 -13.40 7.35
C GLN A 217 17.70 -14.75 7.59
N GLY A 218 17.79 -15.15 8.87
CA GLY A 218 18.31 -16.47 9.26
C GLY A 218 17.33 -17.62 9.08
N LEU A 219 16.03 -17.31 9.03
CA LEU A 219 14.94 -18.25 8.75
C LEU A 219 14.22 -17.75 7.50
N VAL A 220 14.10 -18.61 6.49
CA VAL A 220 13.45 -18.30 5.23
C VAL A 220 12.42 -19.37 4.88
N ASP A 221 11.44 -19.03 4.06
CA ASP A 221 10.53 -20.02 3.49
C ASP A 221 11.10 -20.52 2.16
N ILE A 222 11.23 -21.84 2.01
CA ILE A 222 11.64 -22.46 0.74
C ILE A 222 10.40 -22.97 0.04
N LYS A 223 10.04 -22.33 -1.08
CA LYS A 223 8.91 -22.71 -1.92
C LYS A 223 9.38 -23.37 -3.22
N VAL A 224 8.69 -24.45 -3.60
CA VAL A 224 9.01 -25.26 -4.78
C VAL A 224 7.74 -25.51 -5.58
N TYR A 225 7.80 -25.28 -6.89
CA TYR A 225 6.79 -25.74 -7.83
C TYR A 225 7.20 -27.06 -8.45
N SER A 226 6.31 -28.04 -8.47
CA SER A 226 6.60 -29.33 -9.07
C SER A 226 5.36 -30.10 -9.49
N ASN A 227 5.47 -30.92 -10.54
CA ASN A 227 4.46 -31.93 -10.90
C ASN A 227 4.86 -33.36 -10.54
N GLN A 228 5.96 -33.52 -9.78
CA GLN A 228 6.36 -34.80 -9.21
C GLN A 228 5.38 -35.25 -8.12
N ALA A 229 5.23 -36.56 -7.92
CA ALA A 229 4.36 -37.09 -6.87
C ALA A 229 4.90 -36.82 -5.45
N GLU A 230 6.22 -36.83 -5.31
CA GLU A 230 6.94 -36.67 -4.05
C GLU A 230 8.30 -36.01 -4.30
N ILE A 231 8.69 -35.10 -3.41
CA ILE A 231 9.97 -34.40 -3.43
C ILE A 231 10.55 -34.31 -2.02
N GLU A 232 11.87 -34.18 -1.92
CA GLU A 232 12.60 -34.05 -0.65
C GLU A 232 13.56 -32.87 -0.69
N LEU A 233 13.52 -32.03 0.34
CA LEU A 233 14.37 -30.85 0.48
C LEU A 233 15.66 -31.21 1.22
N TYR A 234 16.79 -30.76 0.67
CA TYR A 234 18.10 -30.84 1.27
C TYR A 234 18.73 -29.46 1.42
N ILE A 235 19.46 -29.25 2.50
CA ILE A 235 20.24 -28.04 2.75
C ILE A 235 21.62 -28.44 3.17
N ASN A 236 22.63 -27.97 2.44
CA ASN A 236 24.03 -28.33 2.70
C ASN A 236 24.22 -29.85 2.83
N LYS A 237 23.53 -30.61 1.94
CA LYS A 237 23.48 -32.09 1.90
C LYS A 237 22.75 -32.78 3.05
N GLN A 238 22.19 -32.03 4.00
CA GLN A 238 21.36 -32.58 5.06
C GLN A 238 19.90 -32.62 4.61
N SER A 239 19.25 -33.78 4.73
CA SER A 239 17.81 -33.93 4.48
C SER A 239 17.03 -33.13 5.53
N ILE A 240 16.09 -32.30 5.06
CA ILE A 240 15.18 -31.51 5.89
C ILE A 240 13.88 -32.26 6.08
N SER A 241 13.14 -32.51 5.00
CA SER A 241 11.97 -33.37 5.00
C SER A 241 11.50 -33.70 3.58
N ARG A 242 10.73 -34.78 3.51
CA ARG A 242 10.06 -35.29 2.31
C ARG A 242 8.59 -34.91 2.32
N GLN A 243 8.07 -34.52 1.16
CA GLN A 243 6.69 -34.06 0.98
C GLN A 243 6.03 -34.74 -0.23
N LYS A 244 4.83 -35.28 -0.02
CA LYS A 244 3.96 -35.79 -1.09
C LYS A 244 3.04 -34.68 -1.56
N LEU A 245 2.96 -34.46 -2.87
CA LEU A 245 2.18 -33.35 -3.42
C LEU A 245 0.68 -33.66 -3.53
N ASN A 246 0.27 -34.92 -3.62
CA ASN A 246 -1.14 -35.34 -3.65
C ASN A 246 -2.02 -34.59 -4.67
N GLY A 247 -1.46 -34.23 -5.82
CA GLY A 247 -2.16 -33.46 -6.87
C GLY A 247 -1.91 -31.95 -6.83
N GLU A 248 -1.45 -31.41 -5.71
CA GLU A 248 -0.95 -30.02 -5.64
C GLU A 248 0.31 -29.86 -6.52
N LYS A 249 0.65 -28.60 -6.80
CA LYS A 249 1.83 -28.25 -7.62
C LYS A 249 2.82 -27.33 -6.91
N LYS A 250 2.60 -27.09 -5.61
CA LYS A 250 3.37 -26.19 -4.75
C LYS A 250 3.61 -26.87 -3.41
N VAL A 251 4.84 -26.76 -2.90
CA VAL A 251 5.21 -27.13 -1.54
C VAL A 251 6.02 -25.99 -0.95
N THR A 252 5.74 -25.62 0.30
CA THR A 252 6.52 -24.64 1.05
C THR A 252 7.01 -25.26 2.34
N TRP A 253 8.32 -25.18 2.58
CA TRP A 253 8.93 -25.46 3.87
C TRP A 253 9.12 -24.14 4.61
N PRO A 254 8.36 -23.89 5.69
CA PRO A 254 8.45 -22.63 6.41
C PRO A 254 9.65 -22.61 7.38
N GLN A 255 10.17 -21.42 7.65
CA GLN A 255 11.16 -21.16 8.71
C GLN A 255 12.41 -22.06 8.63
N VAL A 256 12.90 -22.27 7.41
CA VAL A 256 14.10 -23.04 7.13
C VAL A 256 15.33 -22.22 7.53
N ALA A 257 16.17 -22.80 8.38
CA ALA A 257 17.38 -22.14 8.87
C ALA A 257 18.51 -22.13 7.83
N LEU A 258 19.09 -20.94 7.61
CA LEU A 258 20.30 -20.72 6.82
C LEU A 258 21.49 -20.44 7.73
N THR A 259 22.65 -21.02 7.42
CA THR A 259 23.93 -20.63 8.05
C THR A 259 24.49 -19.37 7.39
N LEU A 260 25.24 -18.54 8.12
CA LEU A 260 25.94 -17.41 7.51
C LEU A 260 26.84 -17.86 6.37
N GLY A 261 26.90 -17.06 5.31
CA GLY A 261 27.58 -17.40 4.07
C GLY A 261 26.74 -18.29 3.16
N LYS A 262 27.42 -19.17 2.42
CA LYS A 262 26.80 -19.96 1.35
C LYS A 262 25.97 -21.13 1.89
N ASN A 263 24.74 -21.25 1.43
CA ASN A 263 23.84 -22.39 1.64
C ASN A 263 23.45 -22.98 0.28
N ILE A 264 23.54 -24.30 0.15
CA ILE A 264 23.11 -25.03 -1.04
C ILE A 264 21.75 -25.64 -0.74
N ILE A 265 20.73 -25.25 -1.51
CA ILE A 265 19.37 -25.76 -1.40
C ILE A 265 19.13 -26.69 -2.58
N GLU A 266 18.78 -27.94 -2.32
CA GLU A 266 18.59 -28.97 -3.33
C GLU A 266 17.24 -29.64 -3.13
N VAL A 267 16.60 -30.00 -4.24
CA VAL A 267 15.36 -30.79 -4.23
C VAL A 267 15.60 -32.08 -4.99
N ALA A 268 15.27 -33.20 -4.34
CA ALA A 268 15.36 -34.54 -4.93
C ALA A 268 13.98 -35.13 -5.21
N THR A 269 13.89 -36.02 -6.20
CA THR A 269 12.74 -36.92 -6.38
C THR A 269 12.83 -38.14 -5.45
N ALA A 270 11.75 -38.94 -5.39
CA ALA A 270 11.66 -40.10 -4.50
C ALA A 270 12.78 -41.16 -4.68
N ASP A 271 13.39 -41.22 -5.87
CA ASP A 271 14.55 -42.08 -6.20
C ASP A 271 15.91 -41.49 -5.77
N GLY A 272 15.91 -40.31 -5.14
CA GLY A 272 17.10 -39.62 -4.66
C GLY A 272 17.81 -38.76 -5.72
N LYS A 273 17.28 -38.66 -6.94
CA LYS A 273 17.87 -37.81 -7.99
C LYS A 273 17.62 -36.33 -7.68
N ILE A 274 18.69 -35.53 -7.59
CA ILE A 274 18.58 -34.07 -7.51
C ILE A 274 18.03 -33.53 -8.84
N VAL A 275 16.90 -32.81 -8.77
CA VAL A 275 16.16 -32.30 -9.93
C VAL A 275 16.19 -30.78 -10.05
N ASP A 276 16.47 -30.07 -8.97
CA ASP A 276 16.78 -28.63 -8.99
C ASP A 276 17.70 -28.25 -7.82
N SER A 277 18.47 -27.18 -7.99
CA SER A 277 19.41 -26.69 -6.98
C SER A 277 19.61 -25.19 -7.12
N ILE A 278 19.60 -24.47 -5.99
CA ILE A 278 19.95 -23.06 -5.92
C ILE A 278 20.98 -22.82 -4.80
N THR A 279 21.70 -21.71 -4.90
CA THR A 279 22.59 -21.23 -3.85
C THR A 279 22.01 -19.97 -3.23
N LEU A 280 21.80 -19.99 -1.91
CA LEU A 280 21.44 -18.82 -1.12
C LEU A 280 22.63 -18.40 -0.26
N THR A 281 23.00 -17.13 -0.31
CA THR A 281 24.04 -16.55 0.55
C THR A 281 23.37 -15.76 1.65
N ARG A 282 23.47 -16.25 2.89
CA ARG A 282 23.03 -15.49 4.05
C ARG A 282 24.12 -14.49 4.41
N VAL A 283 23.76 -13.21 4.48
CA VAL A 283 24.61 -12.12 4.97
C VAL A 283 24.00 -11.57 6.26
N ASN A 284 24.80 -10.85 7.05
CA ASN A 284 24.22 -10.07 8.12
C ASN A 284 23.40 -8.91 7.51
N SER A 285 22.23 -8.64 8.09
CA SER A 285 21.44 -7.47 7.73
C SER A 285 22.21 -6.18 8.06
N THR A 286 22.15 -5.21 7.14
CA THR A 286 22.58 -3.82 7.39
C THR A 286 21.39 -2.93 7.75
N ASP A 287 20.20 -3.52 7.93
CA ASP A 287 18.98 -2.78 8.23
C ASP A 287 19.01 -2.21 9.66
N THR A 288 18.84 -0.90 9.74
CA THR A 288 18.76 -0.14 10.99
C THR A 288 17.38 0.50 11.19
N LYS A 289 16.46 0.33 10.23
CA LYS A 289 15.18 1.03 10.22
C LYS A 289 14.25 0.50 11.28
N ILE A 290 13.75 1.38 12.13
CA ILE A 290 12.76 1.05 13.16
C ILE A 290 11.34 1.32 12.66
N THR A 291 10.34 0.71 13.29
CA THR A 291 8.94 1.01 13.02
C THR A 291 8.15 1.07 14.33
N SER A 292 7.03 1.79 14.32
CA SER A 292 6.11 1.84 15.46
C SER A 292 4.70 2.05 14.95
N ALA A 293 3.72 1.40 15.59
CA ALA A 293 2.31 1.73 15.39
C ALA A 293 1.92 3.00 16.16
N LEU A 294 2.60 3.27 17.30
CA LEU A 294 2.23 4.34 18.25
C LEU A 294 3.07 5.60 18.11
N LEU A 295 4.28 5.53 17.58
CA LEU A 295 5.17 6.68 17.43
C LEU A 295 5.26 7.09 15.96
N GLY A 296 5.62 8.36 15.72
CA GLY A 296 6.02 8.81 14.39
C GLY A 296 7.49 8.46 14.15
N ILE A 297 7.82 7.71 13.11
CA ILE A 297 9.20 7.28 12.86
C ILE A 297 9.75 7.87 11.56
N ASP A 298 10.76 8.73 11.71
CA ASP A 298 11.59 9.22 10.61
C ASP A 298 12.87 8.41 10.51
N ASN A 299 12.86 7.43 9.61
CA ASN A 299 14.06 6.65 9.33
C ASN A 299 15.09 7.41 8.49
N LEU A 300 14.71 8.49 7.80
CA LEU A 300 15.59 9.24 6.92
C LEU A 300 16.46 10.23 7.72
N ASN A 301 15.85 11.01 8.62
CA ASN A 301 16.59 11.96 9.46
C ASN A 301 16.85 11.44 10.87
N GLY A 302 16.46 10.19 11.18
CA GLY A 302 16.68 9.58 12.48
C GLY A 302 15.93 10.31 13.58
N LYS A 303 14.61 10.44 13.45
CA LYS A 303 13.75 11.09 14.45
C LYS A 303 12.63 10.16 14.92
N ILE A 304 12.28 10.28 16.19
CA ILE A 304 11.12 9.61 16.79
C ILE A 304 10.22 10.67 17.41
N TYR A 305 8.96 10.69 17.01
CA TYR A 305 7.97 11.67 17.43
C TYR A 305 6.90 11.04 18.33
N ASN A 306 6.20 11.90 19.07
CA ASN A 306 5.02 11.54 19.87
C ASN A 306 5.32 10.54 20.99
N VAL A 307 6.49 10.67 21.61
CA VAL A 307 6.89 9.85 22.76
C VAL A 307 5.95 10.11 23.95
N PRO A 308 5.30 9.06 24.49
CA PRO A 308 4.56 9.16 25.73
C PRO A 308 5.48 9.57 26.89
N VAL A 309 4.93 10.34 27.83
CA VAL A 309 5.60 10.61 29.11
C VAL A 309 5.68 9.29 29.90
N ALA A 310 6.75 9.05 30.66
CA ALA A 310 7.06 7.78 31.32
C ALA A 310 7.36 6.56 30.46
N LEU A 311 7.79 6.77 29.21
CA LEU A 311 8.45 5.70 28.48
C LEU A 311 9.94 5.64 28.90
N ASN A 312 10.34 4.53 29.52
CA ASN A 312 11.72 4.28 29.91
C ASN A 312 12.47 3.55 28.78
N TYR A 313 13.80 3.66 28.76
CA TYR A 313 14.63 2.96 27.78
C TYR A 313 14.38 1.44 27.75
N GLU A 314 14.21 0.82 28.91
CA GLU A 314 13.96 -0.63 29.05
C GLU A 314 12.65 -1.09 28.37
N ASN A 315 11.66 -0.19 28.24
CA ASN A 315 10.35 -0.50 27.67
C ASN A 315 10.19 -0.02 26.22
N LEU A 316 11.21 0.59 25.60
CA LEU A 316 11.11 1.05 24.21
C LEU A 316 10.73 -0.07 23.24
N SER A 317 11.19 -1.30 23.51
CA SER A 317 10.86 -2.48 22.68
C SER A 317 9.39 -2.88 22.69
N GLU A 318 8.58 -2.36 23.62
CA GLU A 318 7.12 -2.59 23.65
C GLU A 318 6.39 -1.71 22.63
N VAL A 319 6.99 -0.59 22.24
CA VAL A 319 6.37 0.41 21.35
C VAL A 319 7.15 0.63 20.05
N ILE A 320 8.41 0.23 19.98
CA ILE A 320 9.26 0.27 18.79
C ILE A 320 9.65 -1.16 18.39
N ASN A 321 9.38 -1.49 17.13
CA ASN A 321 9.91 -2.69 16.51
C ASN A 321 11.28 -2.39 15.90
N TYR A 322 12.29 -3.09 16.39
CA TYR A 322 13.66 -3.01 15.89
C TYR A 322 13.93 -4.08 14.83
N PRO A 323 14.87 -3.84 13.89
CA PRO A 323 15.37 -4.89 13.02
C PRO A 323 15.83 -6.12 13.80
N ARG A 324 15.55 -7.32 13.28
CA ARG A 324 15.94 -8.57 13.92
C ARG A 324 17.46 -8.63 14.15
N ASP A 325 17.86 -9.10 15.33
CA ASP A 325 19.26 -9.22 15.77
C ASP A 325 20.05 -7.90 15.77
N SER A 326 19.37 -6.75 15.73
CA SER A 326 20.01 -5.45 15.95
C SER A 326 20.33 -5.24 17.44
N MET A 327 21.35 -4.44 17.71
CA MET A 327 21.66 -3.95 19.05
C MET A 327 21.18 -2.51 19.18
N VAL A 328 20.52 -2.19 20.29
CA VAL A 328 20.08 -0.83 20.60
C VAL A 328 20.87 -0.34 21.80
N GLU A 329 21.35 0.90 21.76
CA GLU A 329 22.04 1.57 22.87
C GLU A 329 21.50 2.99 23.07
N LEU A 330 21.51 3.50 24.31
CA LEU A 330 21.15 4.89 24.63
C LEU A 330 22.44 5.73 24.74
N ILE A 331 22.58 6.77 23.91
CA ILE A 331 23.81 7.56 23.80
C ILE A 331 23.78 8.81 24.69
N LYS A 332 22.63 9.47 24.79
CA LYS A 332 22.48 10.76 25.48
C LYS A 332 21.29 10.73 26.44
N ALA A 333 21.40 9.97 27.52
CA ALA A 333 20.51 10.02 28.69
C ALA A 333 21.03 9.10 29.81
N ASP A 334 20.50 9.26 31.02
CA ASP A 334 20.65 8.27 32.08
C ASP A 334 19.60 7.16 31.89
N TYR A 335 20.05 5.91 31.76
CA TYR A 335 19.22 4.71 31.56
C TYR A 335 18.12 4.55 32.62
N LYS A 336 18.23 5.21 33.79
CA LYS A 336 17.23 5.18 34.87
C LYS A 336 16.11 6.22 34.73
N HIS A 337 16.22 7.16 33.80
CA HIS A 337 15.25 8.24 33.63
C HIS A 337 14.34 7.98 32.42
N GLU A 338 13.21 8.69 32.40
CA GLU A 338 12.26 8.66 31.30
C GLU A 338 12.88 9.26 30.05
N VAL A 339 12.61 8.63 28.90
CA VAL A 339 13.07 9.12 27.61
C VAL A 339 12.43 10.47 27.34
N SER A 340 13.28 11.45 27.10
CA SER A 340 12.90 12.85 26.93
C SER A 340 13.26 13.36 25.54
N GLU A 341 12.68 14.51 25.18
CA GLU A 341 13.06 15.20 23.96
C GLU A 341 14.56 15.52 23.95
N GLY A 342 15.22 15.21 22.84
CA GLY A 342 16.66 15.37 22.66
C GLY A 342 17.48 14.11 22.92
N ASP A 343 16.95 13.13 23.64
CA ASP A 343 17.60 11.84 23.89
C ASP A 343 17.84 11.10 22.56
N ILE A 344 18.87 10.25 22.53
CA ILE A 344 19.29 9.54 21.32
C ILE A 344 19.44 8.06 21.60
N ILE A 345 18.74 7.22 20.83
CA ILE A 345 19.07 5.80 20.70
C ILE A 345 19.91 5.57 19.46
N LYS A 346 20.80 4.60 19.50
CA LYS A 346 21.52 4.10 18.34
C LYS A 346 21.17 2.64 18.09
N VAL A 347 20.77 2.37 16.87
CA VAL A 347 20.46 1.04 16.36
C VAL A 347 21.66 0.59 15.53
N THR A 348 22.33 -0.45 15.97
CA THR A 348 23.38 -1.14 15.24
C THR A 348 22.77 -2.37 14.59
N ALA A 349 22.87 -2.49 13.27
CA ALA A 349 22.34 -3.62 12.51
C ALA A 349 23.03 -4.94 12.89
N GLN A 350 22.49 -6.06 12.39
CA GLN A 350 23.02 -7.40 12.65
C GLN A 350 24.49 -7.56 12.22
N ASP A 351 24.98 -6.76 11.27
CA ASP A 351 26.37 -6.77 10.83
C ASP A 351 27.36 -6.26 11.91
N GLY A 352 26.86 -5.63 12.97
CA GLY A 352 27.67 -5.05 14.05
C GLY A 352 28.41 -3.77 13.67
N THR A 353 28.23 -3.26 12.45
CA THR A 353 28.98 -2.11 11.91
C THR A 353 28.10 -1.00 11.35
N THR A 354 26.96 -1.34 10.76
CA THR A 354 26.02 -0.35 10.23
C THR A 354 25.19 0.18 11.38
N THR A 355 25.14 1.51 11.55
CA THR A 355 24.47 2.13 12.70
C THR A 355 23.64 3.33 12.27
N GLN A 356 22.49 3.51 12.90
CA GLN A 356 21.65 4.70 12.75
C GLN A 356 21.30 5.25 14.13
N GLU A 357 21.44 6.57 14.29
CA GLU A 357 20.98 7.28 15.48
C GLU A 357 19.56 7.80 15.26
N TYR A 358 18.74 7.73 16.31
CA TYR A 358 17.40 8.27 16.36
C TYR A 358 17.26 9.20 17.56
N GLN A 359 16.96 10.46 17.29
CA GLN A 359 16.69 11.46 18.31
C GLN A 359 15.18 11.59 18.57
N PHE A 360 14.79 11.57 19.83
CA PHE A 360 13.42 11.85 20.23
C PHE A 360 13.11 13.34 20.10
N ALA A 361 11.96 13.67 19.49
CA ALA A 361 11.52 15.03 19.18
C ALA A 361 10.01 15.21 19.38
N SER A 362 9.58 16.45 19.56
CA SER A 362 8.15 16.80 19.65
C SER A 362 7.60 17.28 18.30
N ALA A 363 6.38 16.84 17.94
CA ALA A 363 5.67 17.24 16.73
C ALA A 363 4.15 17.01 16.87
N ALA A 364 3.38 17.24 15.80
CA ALA A 364 1.96 16.88 15.72
C ALA A 364 1.74 15.36 15.89
N LEU A 365 0.55 14.94 16.34
CA LEU A 365 0.22 13.52 16.49
C LEU A 365 0.30 12.76 15.16
N SER A 366 0.02 13.44 14.04
CA SER A 366 0.10 12.88 12.69
C SER A 366 1.53 12.78 12.14
N ALA A 367 2.54 13.39 12.77
CA ALA A 367 3.90 13.41 12.26
C ALA A 367 4.44 11.99 12.07
N PHE A 368 4.91 11.68 10.84
CA PHE A 368 5.43 10.36 10.47
C PHE A 368 4.52 9.17 10.81
N LYS A 369 3.20 9.39 10.84
CA LYS A 369 2.21 8.32 10.99
C LYS A 369 1.84 7.72 9.64
N PRO A 370 1.37 6.45 9.61
CA PRO A 370 0.84 5.86 8.40
C PRO A 370 -0.34 6.67 7.85
N THR A 371 -0.21 7.13 6.61
CA THR A 371 -1.25 7.85 5.88
C THR A 371 -1.66 7.09 4.62
N SER A 372 -2.86 7.37 4.15
CA SER A 372 -3.35 6.91 2.84
C SER A 372 -4.30 7.94 2.25
N ALA A 373 -4.44 7.97 0.94
CA ALA A 373 -5.45 8.80 0.28
C ALA A 373 -6.08 8.07 -0.89
N SER A 374 -7.17 8.65 -1.40
CA SER A 374 -7.66 8.37 -2.74
C SER A 374 -6.53 8.57 -3.76
N ALA A 375 -6.19 7.50 -4.47
CA ALA A 375 -5.22 7.57 -5.57
C ALA A 375 -5.86 8.24 -6.78
N GLU A 376 -5.27 9.34 -7.25
CA GLU A 376 -5.33 9.71 -8.66
C GLU A 376 -3.90 9.65 -9.18
N ILE A 377 -3.58 8.52 -9.83
CA ILE A 377 -2.42 8.22 -10.68
C ILE A 377 -1.10 8.91 -10.25
N ALA A 378 -0.18 8.13 -9.66
CA ALA A 378 1.22 8.52 -9.54
C ALA A 378 1.86 8.56 -10.95
N ALA A 379 1.73 9.69 -11.62
CA ALA A 379 2.46 10.00 -12.84
C ALA A 379 2.75 11.50 -12.82
N ASN A 380 3.97 11.91 -13.22
CA ASN A 380 4.22 13.31 -13.56
C ASN A 380 3.19 13.71 -14.62
N LEU A 381 2.33 14.68 -14.31
CA LEU A 381 1.45 15.24 -15.31
C LEU A 381 2.21 16.35 -16.02
N SER A 382 2.58 16.09 -17.27
CA SER A 382 3.16 17.11 -18.13
C SER A 382 2.02 17.91 -18.77
N ILE A 383 1.82 19.14 -18.32
CA ILE A 383 0.84 20.09 -18.85
C ILE A 383 1.56 21.07 -19.78
N GLY A 384 1.97 20.60 -20.96
CA GLY A 384 2.82 21.39 -21.86
C GLY A 384 4.28 21.35 -21.40
N PRO A 385 4.98 22.49 -21.23
CA PRO A 385 6.37 22.51 -20.72
C PRO A 385 6.46 22.42 -19.18
N ILE A 386 5.37 22.09 -18.49
CA ILE A 386 5.24 22.16 -17.04
C ILE A 386 5.01 20.75 -16.51
N ASP A 387 5.90 20.26 -15.65
CA ASP A 387 5.70 19.03 -14.90
C ASP A 387 5.19 19.37 -13.50
N ILE A 388 3.97 18.92 -13.17
CA ILE A 388 3.44 19.05 -11.81
C ILE A 388 3.76 17.74 -11.06
N PRO A 389 4.51 17.79 -9.94
CA PRO A 389 4.74 16.63 -9.11
C PRO A 389 3.40 16.14 -8.53
N ILE A 390 3.14 14.85 -8.67
CA ILE A 390 2.03 14.17 -7.99
C ILE A 390 2.64 13.21 -6.98
N MET A 391 2.54 13.51 -5.68
CA MET A 391 2.90 12.52 -4.66
C MET A 391 1.76 11.53 -4.42
N SER A 392 2.13 10.27 -4.26
CA SER A 392 1.29 9.30 -3.55
C SER A 392 1.14 9.77 -2.09
N ALA A 393 -0.08 9.99 -1.65
CA ALA A 393 -0.39 10.57 -0.34
C ALA A 393 0.12 9.82 0.91
N ALA A 394 0.78 8.67 0.73
CA ALA A 394 1.45 7.91 1.80
C ALA A 394 2.72 8.60 2.35
N LYS A 395 3.13 9.75 1.81
CA LYS A 395 4.34 10.52 2.22
C LYS A 395 4.07 11.96 2.65
N ALA A 396 2.83 12.38 2.88
CA ALA A 396 2.51 13.78 3.14
C ALA A 396 2.99 14.34 4.50
N ASN A 397 3.81 13.61 5.28
CA ASN A 397 3.98 13.92 6.70
C ASN A 397 5.45 13.90 7.11
N ASP A 398 6.27 14.87 6.65
CA ASP A 398 7.52 15.10 7.37
C ASP A 398 8.45 16.31 7.20
N ASN A 399 8.66 17.00 6.07
CA ASN A 399 9.72 18.03 6.08
C ASN A 399 9.39 19.27 5.22
N ILE A 400 8.97 20.31 5.94
CA ILE A 400 8.67 21.68 5.49
C ILE A 400 9.68 22.18 4.44
N ILE A 401 9.19 22.63 3.28
CA ILE A 401 9.97 23.52 2.39
C ILE A 401 9.44 24.93 2.52
N THR A 402 10.13 25.73 3.34
CA THR A 402 9.94 27.18 3.43
C THR A 402 11.11 27.90 2.76
N GLY A 403 11.32 27.63 1.48
CA GLY A 403 12.22 28.36 0.59
C GLY A 403 11.50 28.67 -0.71
N MET A 404 11.95 29.70 -1.46
CA MET A 404 11.53 29.85 -2.86
C MET A 404 11.96 28.58 -3.59
N VAL A 405 11.00 27.80 -4.04
CA VAL A 405 11.23 26.58 -4.82
C VAL A 405 11.24 27.00 -6.28
N GLU A 406 12.43 27.10 -6.88
CA GLU A 406 12.59 27.49 -8.28
C GLU A 406 12.18 26.36 -9.25
N ASP A 407 12.16 25.11 -8.80
CA ASP A 407 11.75 23.92 -9.54
C ASP A 407 10.91 22.96 -8.68
N MET A 408 9.81 22.45 -9.24
CA MET A 408 8.77 21.73 -8.47
C MET A 408 9.24 20.38 -7.88
N GLU A 409 10.51 19.95 -8.07
CA GLU A 409 11.03 18.64 -7.68
C GLU A 409 11.06 18.40 -6.16
N ASP A 410 11.06 19.46 -5.35
CA ASP A 410 11.21 19.36 -3.89
C ASP A 410 9.87 19.48 -3.11
N VAL A 411 8.72 19.76 -3.74
CA VAL A 411 7.48 20.06 -3.00
C VAL A 411 6.78 18.81 -2.47
N ASN A 412 6.67 18.69 -1.14
CA ASN A 412 5.84 17.70 -0.46
C ASN A 412 4.35 18.11 -0.49
N ILE A 413 3.61 17.73 -1.53
CA ILE A 413 2.17 18.01 -1.65
C ILE A 413 1.36 16.73 -1.94
N TRP A 414 0.30 16.47 -1.17
CA TRP A 414 -0.75 15.56 -1.63
C TRP A 414 -1.57 16.31 -2.68
N ASN A 415 -1.58 15.83 -3.92
CA ASN A 415 -2.33 16.44 -5.01
C ASN A 415 -3.13 15.39 -5.79
N ALA A 416 -4.30 15.77 -6.27
CA ALA A 416 -5.15 15.01 -7.16
C ALA A 416 -5.73 15.94 -8.24
N MET A 417 -5.84 15.42 -9.46
CA MET A 417 -6.20 16.16 -10.66
C MET A 417 -7.35 15.45 -11.39
N GLY A 418 -8.58 15.79 -11.02
CA GLY A 418 -9.77 15.20 -11.64
C GLY A 418 -11.03 15.25 -10.79
N LYS A 419 -12.04 14.47 -11.19
CA LYS A 419 -13.39 14.43 -10.57
C LYS A 419 -13.55 13.28 -9.56
N GLY A 420 -12.44 12.66 -9.15
CA GLY A 420 -12.44 11.56 -8.19
C GLY A 420 -12.87 12.00 -6.78
N PRO A 421 -13.27 11.06 -5.91
CA PRO A 421 -13.37 11.37 -4.49
C PRO A 421 -11.97 11.69 -3.99
N HIS A 422 -11.74 12.91 -3.55
CA HIS A 422 -10.45 13.35 -3.03
C HIS A 422 -10.47 13.24 -1.51
N TRP A 423 -9.71 12.32 -0.94
CA TRP A 423 -9.61 12.18 0.50
C TRP A 423 -8.23 11.74 0.94
N TRP A 424 -7.78 12.25 2.08
CA TRP A 424 -6.57 11.84 2.79
C TRP A 424 -6.96 11.35 4.17
N LYS A 425 -6.31 10.31 4.70
CA LYS A 425 -6.51 9.82 6.06
C LYS A 425 -5.19 9.47 6.75
N VAL A 426 -5.20 9.58 8.07
CA VAL A 426 -4.12 9.13 8.97
C VAL A 426 -4.66 8.15 10.01
N ASP A 427 -3.90 7.09 10.30
CA ASP A 427 -4.08 6.25 11.49
C ASP A 427 -3.11 6.72 12.58
N LEU A 428 -3.65 7.27 13.67
CA LEU A 428 -2.84 7.71 14.81
C LEU A 428 -2.31 6.53 15.64
N GLY A 429 -2.76 5.30 15.37
CA GLY A 429 -2.34 4.07 16.07
C GLY A 429 -3.02 3.82 17.41
N ALA A 430 -3.57 4.87 18.03
CA ALA A 430 -4.35 4.81 19.27
C ALA A 430 -5.46 5.89 19.25
N GLU A 431 -6.39 5.81 20.20
CA GLU A 431 -7.41 6.85 20.39
C GLU A 431 -6.84 8.01 21.20
N TYR A 432 -6.86 9.21 20.61
CA TYR A 432 -6.45 10.47 21.23
C TYR A 432 -7.63 11.43 21.27
N TYR A 433 -7.64 12.35 22.23
CA TYR A 433 -8.47 13.56 22.12
C TYR A 433 -7.86 14.48 21.07
N ILE A 434 -8.62 14.81 20.04
CA ILE A 434 -8.20 15.68 18.95
C ILE A 434 -8.70 17.09 19.29
N ASP A 435 -7.76 18.01 19.45
CA ASP A 435 -8.08 19.41 19.73
C ASP A 435 -8.51 20.11 18.45
N HIS A 436 -7.61 20.12 17.46
CA HIS A 436 -7.85 20.71 16.16
C HIS A 436 -7.02 20.02 15.06
N VAL A 437 -7.39 20.30 13.82
CA VAL A 437 -6.62 19.93 12.62
C VAL A 437 -6.20 21.22 11.92
N GLU A 438 -4.91 21.33 11.61
CA GLU A 438 -4.34 22.40 10.80
C GLU A 438 -4.09 21.87 9.39
N ILE A 439 -4.55 22.60 8.37
CA ILE A 439 -4.37 22.22 6.97
C ILE A 439 -3.77 23.39 6.21
N VAL A 440 -2.61 23.15 5.60
CA VAL A 440 -1.94 24.09 4.71
C VAL A 440 -2.38 23.77 3.29
N TRP A 441 -3.26 24.59 2.71
CA TRP A 441 -3.71 24.43 1.33
C TRP A 441 -2.59 24.86 0.35
N PRO A 442 -2.63 24.38 -0.91
CA PRO A 442 -1.60 24.68 -1.89
C PRO A 442 -1.43 26.19 -2.10
N GLN A 443 -0.28 26.72 -1.72
CA GLN A 443 0.02 28.15 -1.72
C GLN A 443 1.49 28.51 -1.98
N HIS A 444 2.43 27.57 -1.86
CA HIS A 444 3.87 27.81 -2.02
C HIS A 444 4.43 27.40 -3.38
N ILE A 445 3.55 27.15 -4.36
CA ILE A 445 3.92 26.85 -5.74
C ILE A 445 3.73 28.12 -6.59
N ASP A 446 4.81 28.65 -7.15
CA ASP A 446 4.84 29.92 -7.89
C ASP A 446 3.89 29.97 -9.10
N MET A 447 3.45 28.81 -9.60
CA MET A 447 2.55 28.68 -10.76
C MET A 447 1.06 28.59 -10.40
N LEU A 448 0.71 28.63 -9.12
CA LEU A 448 -0.67 28.53 -8.65
C LEU A 448 -1.33 29.89 -8.49
N ASN A 449 -2.54 29.99 -9.01
CA ASN A 449 -3.49 30.98 -8.55
C ASN A 449 -4.19 30.42 -7.31
N VAL A 450 -3.69 30.83 -6.14
CA VAL A 450 -4.15 30.35 -4.83
C VAL A 450 -5.61 30.76 -4.60
N GLY A 451 -6.43 29.80 -4.20
CA GLY A 451 -7.84 30.00 -3.84
C GLY A 451 -8.26 29.16 -2.63
N ALA A 452 -9.53 29.26 -2.27
CA ALA A 452 -10.10 28.48 -1.18
C ALA A 452 -10.34 27.01 -1.57
N MET A 453 -10.13 26.11 -0.62
CA MET A 453 -10.50 24.70 -0.73
C MET A 453 -11.79 24.46 0.05
N ALA A 454 -12.78 23.83 -0.56
CA ALA A 454 -13.98 23.32 0.12
C ALA A 454 -13.72 21.86 0.54
N TYR A 455 -13.91 21.55 1.82
CA TYR A 455 -13.54 20.26 2.38
C TYR A 455 -14.45 19.88 3.55
N SER A 456 -14.27 18.66 4.05
CA SER A 456 -14.85 18.19 5.31
C SER A 456 -13.85 17.32 6.04
N ILE A 457 -13.90 17.35 7.37
CA ILE A 457 -13.11 16.46 8.22
C ILE A 457 -14.06 15.44 8.85
N GLU A 458 -13.66 14.19 8.81
CA GLU A 458 -14.36 13.07 9.39
C GLU A 458 -13.43 12.34 10.37
N SER A 459 -14.00 11.74 11.41
CA SER A 459 -13.23 10.98 12.41
C SER A 459 -13.81 9.60 12.65
N ALA A 460 -12.97 8.66 13.10
CA ALA A 460 -13.40 7.34 13.53
C ALA A 460 -12.59 6.86 14.74
N LYS A 461 -13.24 6.10 15.64
CA LYS A 461 -12.60 5.45 16.79
C LYS A 461 -12.33 3.96 16.55
N ASN A 462 -13.19 3.32 15.77
CA ASN A 462 -13.18 1.89 15.56
C ASN A 462 -12.26 1.51 14.39
N PHE A 463 -11.42 0.51 14.63
CA PHE A 463 -10.78 -0.25 13.58
C PHE A 463 -11.24 -1.69 13.72
N LYS A 464 -12.04 -2.18 12.78
CA LYS A 464 -12.37 -3.61 12.71
C LYS A 464 -11.57 -4.19 11.57
N GLN A 465 -10.49 -4.89 11.91
CA GLN A 465 -9.73 -5.71 10.98
C GLN A 465 -10.27 -7.14 11.07
N THR A 466 -11.11 -7.52 10.11
CA THR A 466 -11.48 -8.92 9.89
C THR A 466 -11.14 -9.29 8.47
N PHE A 467 -11.06 -10.59 8.19
CA PHE A 467 -10.86 -11.13 6.85
C PHE A 467 -11.81 -10.49 5.80
N ASP A 468 -13.02 -10.11 6.24
CA ASP A 468 -14.09 -9.56 5.38
C ASP A 468 -14.28 -8.03 5.46
N VAL A 469 -13.59 -7.30 6.35
CA VAL A 469 -13.82 -5.85 6.55
C VAL A 469 -12.51 -5.13 6.90
N PHE A 470 -12.15 -4.15 6.07
CA PHE A 470 -11.08 -3.17 6.29
C PHE A 470 -11.64 -1.76 6.19
N SER A 471 -12.65 -1.43 7.01
CA SER A 471 -13.26 -0.10 6.98
C SER A 471 -13.52 0.46 8.35
N GLU A 472 -13.09 1.71 8.53
CA GLU A 472 -13.43 2.54 9.67
C GLU A 472 -14.84 3.11 9.48
N THR A 473 -15.60 3.27 10.57
CA THR A 473 -16.91 3.94 10.51
C THR A 473 -16.74 5.42 10.80
N TYR A 474 -16.61 6.21 9.74
CA TYR A 474 -16.40 7.65 9.84
C TYR A 474 -17.66 8.42 10.19
N GLN A 475 -17.50 9.43 11.04
CA GLN A 475 -18.49 10.46 11.35
C GLN A 475 -17.97 11.82 10.88
N LEU A 476 -18.83 12.60 10.24
CA LEU A 476 -18.53 13.99 9.88
C LEU A 476 -18.38 14.83 11.15
N VAL A 477 -17.24 15.51 11.30
CA VAL A 477 -16.93 16.37 12.46
C VAL A 477 -16.78 17.83 12.07
N VAL A 478 -16.36 18.13 10.83
CA VAL A 478 -16.25 19.49 10.28
C VAL A 478 -16.78 19.49 8.87
N ASP A 479 -17.66 20.45 8.55
CA ASP A 479 -18.15 20.72 7.20
C ASP A 479 -17.76 22.13 6.76
N GLN A 480 -16.83 22.20 5.81
CA GLN A 480 -16.28 23.43 5.24
C GLN A 480 -16.57 23.47 3.73
N ASN A 481 -17.72 22.94 3.30
CA ASN A 481 -18.17 22.99 1.90
C ASN A 481 -18.32 24.42 1.35
N SER A 482 -18.53 25.41 2.23
CA SER A 482 -18.66 26.83 1.88
C SER A 482 -17.42 27.65 2.21
N ASN A 483 -16.25 27.01 2.40
CA ASN A 483 -15.03 27.73 2.74
C ASN A 483 -14.62 28.70 1.61
N THR A 484 -14.29 29.93 2.01
CA THR A 484 -13.82 31.00 1.12
C THR A 484 -12.41 31.48 1.48
N ILE A 485 -11.80 30.89 2.52
CA ILE A 485 -10.45 31.23 2.99
C ILE A 485 -9.43 30.42 2.19
N ALA A 486 -8.46 31.13 1.61
CA ALA A 486 -7.27 30.56 0.98
C ALA A 486 -6.11 30.46 1.99
N GLY A 487 -5.13 29.60 1.72
CA GLY A 487 -3.92 29.44 2.55
C GLY A 487 -4.07 28.38 3.64
N THR A 488 -3.95 28.74 4.91
CA THR A 488 -4.03 27.76 6.02
C THR A 488 -5.40 27.84 6.72
N THR A 489 -5.98 26.68 7.03
CA THR A 489 -7.17 26.58 7.89
C THR A 489 -6.88 25.79 9.16
N THR A 490 -7.58 26.14 10.24
CA THR A 490 -7.50 25.46 11.54
C THR A 490 -8.92 25.17 12.01
N ASP A 491 -9.25 23.90 12.18
CA ASP A 491 -10.61 23.47 12.54
C ASP A 491 -10.62 22.72 13.85
N SER A 492 -11.42 23.20 14.79
CA SER A 492 -11.63 22.59 16.11
C SER A 492 -12.43 21.28 15.97
N ILE A 493 -11.93 20.21 16.58
CA ILE A 493 -12.55 18.87 16.56
C ILE A 493 -13.15 18.52 17.92
N GLN A 494 -12.39 18.74 19.00
CA GLN A 494 -12.79 18.55 20.40
C GLN A 494 -13.45 17.21 20.74
N GLN A 495 -12.98 16.13 20.13
CA GLN A 495 -13.47 14.78 20.40
C GLN A 495 -12.36 13.74 20.26
N SER A 496 -12.59 12.57 20.86
CA SER A 496 -11.64 11.47 20.72
C SER A 496 -11.75 10.79 19.36
N ALA A 497 -10.61 10.47 18.76
CA ALA A 497 -10.52 9.73 17.50
C ALA A 497 -9.19 8.98 17.41
N ARG A 498 -9.18 7.90 16.61
CA ARG A 498 -7.96 7.22 16.15
C ARG A 498 -7.64 7.56 14.70
N PHE A 499 -8.67 7.73 13.88
CA PHE A 499 -8.54 8.06 12.48
C PHE A 499 -9.11 9.45 12.21
N ILE A 500 -8.38 10.22 11.42
CA ILE A 500 -8.83 11.48 10.84
C ILE A 500 -8.80 11.34 9.33
N ARG A 501 -9.87 11.76 8.65
CA ARG A 501 -9.99 11.79 7.20
C ARG A 501 -10.42 13.18 6.74
N VAL A 502 -9.63 13.79 5.87
CA VAL A 502 -9.96 15.04 5.18
C VAL A 502 -10.49 14.68 3.80
N LYS A 503 -11.67 15.18 3.43
CA LYS A 503 -12.25 15.02 2.09
C LYS A 503 -12.35 16.37 1.41
N LEU A 504 -11.91 16.46 0.16
CA LEU A 504 -11.99 17.68 -0.64
C LEU A 504 -13.19 17.58 -1.59
N HIS A 505 -13.89 18.70 -1.77
CA HIS A 505 -15.12 18.78 -2.55
C HIS A 505 -14.96 19.68 -3.77
N GLN A 506 -14.58 20.94 -3.55
CA GLN A 506 -14.37 21.95 -4.61
C GLN A 506 -13.09 22.73 -4.32
N THR A 507 -12.45 23.23 -5.37
CA THR A 507 -11.25 24.06 -5.25
C THR A 507 -11.40 25.31 -6.09
N ALA A 508 -11.02 26.44 -5.52
CA ALA A 508 -10.79 27.68 -6.26
C ALA A 508 -9.30 27.89 -6.57
N THR A 509 -8.43 26.95 -6.19
CA THR A 509 -7.00 26.94 -6.55
C THR A 509 -6.82 26.30 -7.90
N TYR A 510 -6.07 26.96 -8.79
CA TYR A 510 -5.79 26.45 -10.13
C TYR A 510 -4.39 26.77 -10.63
N ALA A 511 -3.82 25.86 -11.40
CA ALA A 511 -2.65 26.13 -12.23
C ALA A 511 -3.09 26.74 -13.56
N ASP A 512 -2.35 27.75 -14.05
CA ASP A 512 -2.59 28.35 -15.37
C ASP A 512 -1.49 27.92 -16.35
N ALA A 513 -1.81 26.97 -17.22
CA ALA A 513 -0.86 26.43 -18.20
C ALA A 513 -1.11 27.04 -19.59
N PRO A 514 -0.07 27.60 -20.26
CA PRO A 514 -0.23 28.32 -21.53
C PRO A 514 -0.93 27.56 -22.66
N ILE A 515 -0.92 26.22 -22.64
CA ILE A 515 -1.46 25.35 -23.70
C ILE A 515 -2.77 24.66 -23.29
N VAL A 516 -2.98 24.41 -21.98
CA VAL A 516 -4.07 23.56 -21.48
C VAL A 516 -5.14 24.37 -20.73
N GLY A 517 -4.87 25.63 -20.42
CA GLY A 517 -5.79 26.53 -19.72
C GLY A 517 -5.79 26.31 -18.20
N LYS A 518 -6.82 26.84 -17.53
CA LYS A 518 -6.96 26.77 -16.06
C LYS A 518 -7.32 25.35 -15.61
N TYR A 519 -6.49 24.79 -14.73
CA TYR A 519 -6.68 23.44 -14.21
C TYR A 519 -6.85 23.44 -12.68
N PRO A 520 -7.93 22.87 -12.12
CA PRO A 520 -8.18 22.87 -10.68
C PRO A 520 -7.18 21.96 -9.95
N ILE A 521 -6.70 22.40 -8.79
CA ILE A 521 -5.76 21.67 -7.95
C ILE A 521 -6.47 21.27 -6.66
N TYR A 522 -6.55 19.96 -6.40
CA TYR A 522 -7.08 19.40 -5.16
C TYR A 522 -5.93 18.83 -4.35
N GLY A 523 -5.71 19.34 -3.16
CA GLY A 523 -4.59 18.87 -2.37
C GLY A 523 -4.37 19.64 -1.09
N ALA A 524 -3.33 19.24 -0.37
CA ALA A 524 -2.78 19.95 0.78
C ALA A 524 -1.26 19.77 0.80
N GLU A 525 -0.55 20.82 1.18
CA GLU A 525 0.90 20.79 1.42
C GLU A 525 1.22 20.12 2.77
N GLU A 526 0.40 20.39 3.79
CA GLU A 526 0.56 19.80 5.12
C GLU A 526 -0.79 19.59 5.79
N ILE A 527 -0.94 18.45 6.48
CA ILE A 527 -2.09 18.18 7.36
C ILE A 527 -1.56 17.75 8.74
N SER A 528 -1.76 18.62 9.72
CA SER A 528 -1.29 18.43 11.10
C SER A 528 -2.48 18.15 12.03
N VAL A 529 -2.48 16.98 12.68
CA VAL A 529 -3.49 16.61 13.69
C VAL A 529 -2.92 16.86 15.07
N ILE A 530 -3.53 17.76 15.83
CA ILE A 530 -3.06 18.19 17.15
C ILE A 530 -3.99 17.66 18.24
N GLY A 531 -3.41 17.09 19.29
CA GLY A 531 -4.18 16.48 20.38
C GLY A 531 -3.32 15.68 21.35
N GLY A 532 -3.96 14.91 22.24
CA GLY A 532 -3.26 14.11 23.24
C GLY A 532 -4.14 13.09 23.97
N LEU A 533 -3.58 12.44 24.99
CA LEU A 533 -4.25 11.40 25.77
C LEU A 533 -5.08 11.94 26.95
N ILE A 534 -5.05 13.25 27.15
CA ILE A 534 -5.81 13.97 28.17
C ILE A 534 -6.54 15.15 27.52
N TYR A 535 -7.60 15.63 28.15
CA TYR A 535 -8.30 16.84 27.73
C TYR A 535 -8.85 17.62 28.93
N SER A 536 -9.25 18.87 28.70
CA SER A 536 -9.92 19.69 29.70
C SER A 536 -11.02 20.53 29.07
N ALA A 537 -12.15 20.65 29.77
CA ALA A 537 -13.23 21.58 29.39
C ALA A 537 -12.99 23.01 29.91
N GLU A 538 -12.07 23.20 30.87
CA GLU A 538 -11.87 24.48 31.57
C GLU A 538 -10.52 25.14 31.26
N LYS A 539 -9.53 24.36 30.80
CA LYS A 539 -8.15 24.83 30.58
C LYS A 539 -7.66 24.51 29.18
N LEU A 540 -6.96 25.46 28.58
CA LEU A 540 -6.22 25.24 27.36
C LEU A 540 -5.02 24.34 27.65
N ILE A 541 -4.88 23.29 26.85
CA ILE A 541 -3.72 22.39 26.83
C ILE A 541 -2.98 22.65 25.53
N ASP A 542 -1.71 23.03 25.62
CA ASP A 542 -0.83 23.12 24.46
C ASP A 542 -0.20 21.74 24.26
N TYR A 543 -0.85 20.94 23.42
CA TYR A 543 -0.41 19.58 23.10
C TYR A 543 0.93 19.54 22.37
N LYS A 544 1.26 20.58 21.60
CA LYS A 544 2.49 20.65 20.80
C LYS A 544 3.71 20.82 21.71
N ASN A 545 3.61 21.71 22.68
CA ASN A 545 4.68 21.97 23.65
C ASN A 545 4.52 21.14 24.95
N LYS A 546 3.48 20.31 25.05
CA LYS A 546 3.16 19.47 26.21
C LYS A 546 3.01 20.27 27.52
N ILE A 547 2.38 21.44 27.47
CA ILE A 547 2.17 22.32 28.63
C ILE A 547 0.68 22.58 28.89
N ILE A 548 0.33 22.80 30.16
CA ILE A 548 -1.03 23.16 30.60
C ILE A 548 -0.96 24.51 31.31
N ASN A 549 -1.88 25.42 31.00
CA ASN A 549 -1.94 26.70 31.70
C ASN A 549 -2.32 26.46 33.19
N LYS A 550 -1.42 26.84 34.09
CA LYS A 550 -1.56 26.68 35.54
C LYS A 550 -2.66 27.56 36.17
N GLU A 551 -3.05 28.67 35.54
CA GLU A 551 -3.94 29.66 36.16
C GLU A 551 -5.18 28.99 36.81
N SER A 552 -5.43 29.26 38.10
CA SER A 552 -6.51 28.63 38.89
C SER A 552 -6.39 27.13 39.17
N ILE A 553 -5.24 26.50 38.91
CA ILE A 553 -4.90 25.14 39.36
C ILE A 553 -3.81 25.27 40.43
N ASN A 554 -4.16 25.02 41.69
CA ASN A 554 -3.24 25.22 42.81
C ASN A 554 -2.85 23.91 43.49
N THR A 555 -3.67 22.87 43.34
CA THR A 555 -3.50 21.57 43.98
C THR A 555 -3.62 20.42 43.01
N VAL A 556 -3.13 19.24 43.40
CA VAL A 556 -3.34 17.98 42.66
C VAL A 556 -4.84 17.68 42.49
N SER A 557 -5.67 18.01 43.49
CA SER A 557 -7.13 17.85 43.40
C SER A 557 -7.74 18.68 42.27
N ASP A 558 -7.25 19.90 42.06
CA ASP A 558 -7.70 20.76 40.97
C ASP A 558 -7.37 20.10 39.62
N ILE A 559 -6.17 19.53 39.47
CA ILE A 559 -5.77 18.79 38.26
C ILE A 559 -6.74 17.62 38.00
N VAL A 560 -6.98 16.77 38.99
CA VAL A 560 -7.85 15.58 38.83
C VAL A 560 -9.30 15.98 38.51
N ALA A 561 -9.75 17.12 39.05
CA ALA A 561 -11.06 17.68 38.74
C ALA A 561 -11.15 18.17 37.29
N ILE A 562 -10.12 18.87 36.80
CA ILE A 562 -10.12 19.64 35.55
C ILE A 562 -9.63 18.85 34.32
N ILE A 563 -8.67 17.94 34.52
CA ILE A 563 -8.04 17.13 33.47
C ILE A 563 -8.69 15.75 33.44
N LYS A 564 -9.06 15.29 32.25
CA LYS A 564 -9.70 13.99 32.04
C LYS A 564 -8.87 13.15 31.07
N PRO A 565 -8.61 11.87 31.39
CA PRO A 565 -7.95 10.96 30.46
C PRO A 565 -8.91 10.49 29.35
N VAL A 566 -8.33 10.06 28.24
CA VAL A 566 -9.03 9.47 27.10
C VAL A 566 -8.94 7.95 27.15
N ASN A 567 -10.07 7.27 26.95
CA ASN A 567 -10.15 5.81 26.89
C ASN A 567 -9.58 5.13 28.17
N THR A 568 -8.60 4.23 28.04
CA THR A 568 -7.96 3.54 29.17
C THR A 568 -6.76 4.30 29.74
N ALA A 569 -6.45 5.49 29.21
CA ALA A 569 -5.36 6.29 29.75
C ALA A 569 -5.65 6.68 31.20
N SER A 570 -4.57 6.91 31.95
CA SER A 570 -4.61 7.48 33.28
C SER A 570 -3.43 8.42 33.45
N PHE A 571 -3.42 9.24 34.50
CA PHE A 571 -2.27 10.07 34.77
C PHE A 571 -1.93 10.11 36.26
N LYS A 572 -0.65 10.36 36.53
CA LYS A 572 -0.10 10.63 37.86
C LYS A 572 0.46 12.05 37.88
N VAL A 573 0.36 12.71 39.02
CA VAL A 573 0.97 14.04 39.21
C VAL A 573 2.24 13.87 40.02
N VAL A 574 3.36 14.38 39.51
CA VAL A 574 4.68 14.25 40.13
C VAL A 574 5.38 15.60 40.23
N ASP A 575 6.32 15.73 41.17
CA ASP A 575 7.25 16.86 41.21
C ASP A 575 8.36 16.74 40.15
N GLN A 576 9.24 17.74 40.08
CA GLN A 576 10.37 17.78 39.15
C GLN A 576 11.33 16.58 39.28
N GLN A 577 11.32 15.87 40.42
CA GLN A 577 12.13 14.68 40.66
C GLN A 577 11.37 13.37 40.40
N GLY A 578 10.16 13.44 39.83
CA GLY A 578 9.32 12.29 39.52
C GLY A 578 8.63 11.67 40.74
N LYS A 579 8.63 12.35 41.90
CA LYS A 579 7.97 11.84 43.11
C LYS A 579 6.47 12.13 43.06
N LEU A 580 5.66 11.11 43.33
CA LEU A 580 4.20 11.20 43.35
C LEU A 580 3.69 12.24 44.36
N LEU A 581 2.84 13.15 43.89
CA LEU A 581 2.12 14.14 44.69
C LEU A 581 0.71 13.63 45.02
N VAL A 582 0.24 13.90 46.25
CA VAL A 582 -1.08 13.51 46.74
C VAL A 582 -2.08 14.65 46.62
N ASN A 583 -3.38 14.34 46.67
CA ASN A 583 -4.49 15.26 46.35
C ASN A 583 -4.40 16.69 46.94
N GLU A 584 -3.92 16.87 48.16
CA GLU A 584 -3.84 18.19 48.83
C GLU A 584 -2.51 18.93 48.58
N ALA A 585 -1.56 18.30 47.88
CA ALA A 585 -0.27 18.91 47.59
C ALA A 585 -0.42 20.11 46.65
N LEU A 586 0.30 21.19 46.96
CA LEU A 586 0.42 22.36 46.10
C LEU A 586 1.24 22.01 44.86
N ILE A 587 0.86 22.59 43.72
CA ILE A 587 1.58 22.43 42.45
C ILE A 587 2.30 23.71 42.05
N ASP A 588 3.42 23.55 41.36
CA ASP A 588 4.25 24.61 40.80
C ASP A 588 4.43 24.45 39.28
N GLU A 589 5.23 25.33 38.68
CA GLU A 589 5.50 25.30 37.23
C GLU A 589 6.40 24.11 36.81
N GLN A 590 7.00 23.40 37.76
CA GLN A 590 7.82 22.22 37.51
C GLN A 590 7.06 20.91 37.75
N THR A 591 5.79 21.00 38.15
CA THR A 591 4.90 19.85 38.35
C THR A 591 4.57 19.20 37.01
N GLN A 592 4.65 17.87 36.94
CA GLN A 592 4.46 17.12 35.72
C GLN A 592 3.28 16.14 35.82
N LEU A 593 2.65 15.90 34.67
CA LEU A 593 1.65 14.86 34.48
C LEU A 593 2.28 13.70 33.71
N ILE A 594 2.41 12.56 34.36
CA ILE A 594 2.82 11.32 33.72
C ILE A 594 1.56 10.61 33.22
N ILE A 595 1.43 10.42 31.91
CA ILE A 595 0.28 9.75 31.30
C ILE A 595 0.65 8.30 30.98
N THR A 596 -0.16 7.34 31.43
CA THR A 596 0.05 5.89 31.25
C THR A 596 -1.15 5.22 30.64
#